data_AF-B0D2B1-F1
#
_entry.id   AF-B0D2B1-F1
#
_cell.length_a   1.000
_cell.length_b   1.000
_cell.length_c   1.000
_cell.angle_alpha   90.00
_cell.angle_beta   90.00
_cell.angle_gamma   90.00
#
_symmetry.space_group_name_H-M   'P 1'
#
loop_
_entity.id
_entity.type
_entity.pdbx_description
1 polymer ?
#
loop_
_entity_poly.entity_id
_entity_poly.type
_entity_poly.pdbx_seq_one_letter_code
_entity_poly.pdbx_strand_id
1 'polypeptide(L)' 'GYPHNFNNREKLVFPWCTGGTYIEYPLKSGAPFSGSGSPGADRVVYLQGPQKTFCGCMTHTGAGGNNFVKCK' A
#
# COMPACT_ATOMS: atom_id res chain seq x y z
N GLY A 1 4.59 4.47 12.00
CA GLY A 1 4.65 3.02 12.24
C GLY A 1 3.45 2.41 11.55
N TYR A 2 3.60 1.25 10.92
CA TYR A 2 2.57 0.67 10.07
C TYR A 2 1.45 -0.03 10.86
N PRO A 3 0.23 -0.17 10.30
CA PRO A 3 -0.22 0.32 8.99
C PRO A 3 -0.42 1.85 8.93
N HIS A 4 -0.49 2.43 7.73
CA HIS A 4 -0.81 3.84 7.53
C HIS A 4 -2.06 4.05 6.68
N ASN A 5 -2.76 5.18 6.90
CA ASN A 5 -3.76 5.65 5.95
C ASN A 5 -3.09 6.03 4.63
N PHE A 6 -3.55 5.44 3.53
CA PHE A 6 -3.10 5.78 2.20
C PHE A 6 -4.05 6.81 1.58
N ASN A 7 -3.66 8.08 1.63
CA ASN A 7 -4.49 9.17 1.12
C ASN A 7 -4.55 9.25 -0.41
N ASN A 8 -3.85 8.36 -1.13
CA ASN A 8 -3.84 8.26 -2.59
C ASN A 8 -3.61 9.59 -3.33
N ARG A 9 -2.59 10.34 -2.93
CA ARG A 9 -2.28 11.68 -3.51
C ARG A 9 -1.84 11.58 -4.97
N GLU A 10 -1.29 10.43 -5.34
CA GLU A 10 -0.87 10.03 -6.68
C GLU A 10 -2.04 9.67 -7.60
N LYS A 11 -3.27 9.60 -7.07
CA LYS A 11 -4.50 9.27 -7.80
C LYS A 11 -4.41 7.90 -8.51
N LEU A 12 -3.83 6.91 -7.83
CA LEU A 12 -3.80 5.53 -8.31
C LEU A 12 -5.23 4.98 -8.38
N VAL A 13 -5.55 4.29 -9.48
CA VAL A 13 -6.87 3.73 -9.73
C VAL A 13 -6.92 2.27 -9.30
N PHE A 14 -7.80 1.96 -8.35
CA PHE A 14 -8.16 0.61 -7.88
C PHE A 14 -9.64 0.32 -8.20
N PRO A 15 -9.96 -0.22 -9.39
CA PRO A 15 -11.32 -0.19 -9.94
C PRO A 15 -12.40 -0.86 -9.08
N TRP A 16 -12.06 -1.94 -8.38
CA TRP A 16 -12.99 -2.70 -7.53
C TRP A 16 -12.97 -2.26 -6.06
N CYS A 17 -12.03 -1.38 -5.69
CA CYS A 17 -11.89 -0.89 -4.33
C CYS A 17 -12.51 0.50 -4.26
N THR A 18 -13.74 0.60 -3.76
CA THR A 18 -14.47 1.87 -3.68
C THR A 18 -15.11 2.06 -2.31
N GLY A 19 -15.34 3.33 -1.93
CA GLY A 19 -16.19 3.67 -0.79
C GLY A 19 -15.60 3.48 0.61
N GLY A 20 -14.28 3.32 0.76
CA GLY A 20 -13.67 3.18 2.09
C GLY A 20 -12.29 3.82 2.22
N THR A 21 -11.77 3.82 3.45
CA THR A 21 -10.43 4.33 3.77
C THR A 21 -9.37 3.34 3.30
N TYR A 22 -8.50 3.76 2.38
CA TYR A 22 -7.35 2.95 2.00
C TYR A 22 -6.29 2.94 3.09
N ILE A 23 -5.70 1.76 3.29
CA ILE A 23 -4.62 1.49 4.21
C ILE A 23 -3.46 0.86 3.44
N GLU A 24 -2.24 1.30 3.74
CA GLU A 24 -1.01 0.71 3.22
C GLU A 24 -0.24 -0.10 4.27
N TYR A 25 0.39 -1.19 3.84
CA TYR A 25 1.32 -1.98 4.67
C TYR A 25 2.51 -2.50 3.84
N PRO A 26 3.74 -2.59 4.39
CA PRO A 26 4.91 -3.05 3.63
C PRO A 26 4.81 -4.51 3.22
N LEU A 27 5.12 -4.79 1.96
CA LEU A 27 5.29 -6.14 1.44
C LEU A 27 6.75 -6.58 1.61
N LYS A 28 6.92 -7.83 2.03
CA LYS A 28 8.21 -8.49 2.23
C LYS A 28 8.16 -9.89 1.64
N SER A 29 9.25 -10.32 1.03
CA SER A 29 9.44 -11.72 0.65
C SER A 29 9.74 -12.55 1.90
N GLY A 30 8.99 -13.62 2.10
CA GLY A 30 9.13 -14.48 3.29
C GLY A 30 8.28 -13.98 4.46
N ALA A 31 8.93 -13.49 5.51
CA ALA A 31 8.24 -13.07 6.73
C ALA A 31 7.56 -11.69 6.55
N PRO A 32 6.35 -11.48 7.11
CA PRO A 32 5.72 -10.17 7.14
C PRO A 32 6.60 -9.11 7.80
N PHE A 33 6.43 -7.84 7.42
CA PHE A 33 7.12 -6.74 8.07
C PHE A 33 6.81 -6.69 9.57
N SER A 34 7.85 -6.67 10.39
CA SER A 34 7.77 -6.77 11.87
C SER A 34 7.37 -5.47 12.56
N GLY A 35 7.22 -4.37 11.82
CA GLY A 35 7.00 -3.04 12.40
C GLY A 35 8.28 -2.24 12.67
N SER A 36 9.45 -2.86 12.55
CA SER A 36 10.77 -2.24 12.75
C SER A 36 11.70 -2.46 11.56
N GLY A 37 12.70 -1.60 11.41
CA GLY A 37 13.64 -1.62 10.28
C GLY A 37 13.06 -1.01 9.00
N SER A 38 13.76 -1.23 7.88
CA SER A 38 13.36 -0.65 6.59
C SER A 38 12.12 -1.37 6.02
N PRO A 39 11.03 -0.63 5.69
CA PRO A 39 9.84 -1.24 5.09
C PRO A 39 10.07 -1.70 3.65
N GLY A 40 11.10 -1.21 2.95
CA GLY A 40 11.30 -1.47 1.52
C GLY A 40 10.37 -0.61 0.65
N ALA A 41 10.34 -0.89 -0.66
CA ALA A 41 9.63 -0.06 -1.64
C ALA A 41 8.14 -0.40 -1.81
N ASP A 42 7.76 -1.65 -1.55
CA ASP A 42 6.47 -2.18 -1.97
C ASP A 42 5.43 -2.13 -0.84
N ARG A 43 4.19 -1.79 -1.19
CA ARG A 43 3.05 -1.73 -0.29
C ARG A 43 1.87 -2.48 -0.85
N VAL A 44 1.17 -3.21 0.00
CA VAL A 44 -0.21 -3.62 -0.26
C VAL A 44 -1.15 -2.47 0.10
N VAL A 45 -2.17 -2.25 -0.71
CA VAL A 45 -3.28 -1.33 -0.43
C VAL A 45 -4.54 -2.15 -0.18
N TYR A 46 -5.24 -1.87 0.92
CA TYR A 46 -6.50 -2.53 1.28
C TYR A 46 -7.48 -1.55 1.93
N LEU A 47 -8.78 -1.89 1.97
CA LEU A 47 -9.78 -1.09 2.69
C LEU A 47 -9.75 -1.37 4.19
N GLN A 48 -9.79 -0.30 4.97
CA GLN A 48 -10.09 -0.39 6.39
C GLN A 48 -11.44 -1.09 6.60
N GLY A 49 -11.44 -2.10 7.46
CA GLY A 49 -12.62 -2.90 7.78
C GLY A 49 -12.22 -4.24 8.39
N PRO A 50 -13.19 -5.05 8.83
CA PRO A 50 -12.90 -6.39 9.34
C PRO A 50 -12.31 -7.31 8.27
N GLN A 51 -12.75 -7.19 7.02
CA GLN A 51 -12.34 -8.05 5.91
C GLN A 51 -11.00 -7.66 5.28
N LYS A 52 -10.47 -6.46 5.56
CA LYS A 52 -9.22 -5.94 4.99
C LYS A 52 -9.16 -6.12 3.46
N THR A 53 -10.24 -5.72 2.76
CA THR A 53 -10.42 -5.98 1.33
C THR A 53 -9.24 -5.49 0.50
N PHE A 54 -8.59 -6.40 -0.21
CA PHE A 54 -7.44 -6.08 -1.06
C PHE A 54 -7.83 -5.18 -2.24
N CYS A 55 -7.11 -4.06 -2.40
CA CYS A 55 -7.28 -3.12 -3.50
C CYS A 55 -6.23 -3.29 -4.59
N GLY A 56 -4.98 -3.61 -4.21
CA GLY A 56 -3.87 -3.68 -5.14
C GLY A 56 -2.53 -3.53 -4.43
N CYS A 57 -1.48 -3.38 -5.23
CA CYS A 57 -0.13 -3.12 -4.75
C CYS A 57 0.43 -1.86 -5.40
N MET A 58 1.31 -1.18 -4.69
CA MET A 58 2.03 0.00 -5.16
C MET A 58 3.50 -0.05 -4.75
N THR A 59 4.36 0.65 -5.47
CA THR A 59 5.80 0.64 -5.27
C THR A 59 6.42 2.01 -5.49
N HIS A 60 7.47 2.32 -4.73
CA HIS A 60 8.35 3.44 -5.04
C HIS A 60 9.23 3.17 -6.28
N THR A 61 9.37 1.91 -6.71
CA THR A 61 10.22 1.55 -7.85
C THR A 61 9.69 2.15 -9.14
N GLY A 62 10.47 3.03 -9.76
CA GLY A 62 10.06 3.75 -10.96
C GLY A 62 9.14 4.96 -10.70
N ALA A 63 8.87 5.30 -9.44
CA ALA A 63 8.24 6.56 -9.05
C ALA A 63 9.30 7.64 -8.78
N GLY A 64 8.94 8.90 -8.98
CA GLY A 64 9.79 10.04 -8.62
C GLY A 64 9.65 10.43 -7.15
N GLY A 65 10.77 10.66 -6.46
CA GLY A 65 10.77 11.10 -5.06
C GLY A 65 10.14 10.07 -4.11
N ASN A 66 9.25 10.52 -3.23
CA ASN A 66 8.53 9.69 -2.26
C ASN A 66 7.15 9.22 -2.77
N ASN A 67 6.89 9.35 -4.07
CA ASN A 67 5.60 8.96 -4.66
C ASN A 67 5.52 7.44 -4.87
N PHE A 68 4.31 6.96 -5.13
CA PHE A 68 4.04 5.59 -5.53
C PHE A 68 3.52 5.49 -6.97
N VAL A 69 3.85 4.39 -7.63
CA VAL A 69 3.17 3.90 -8.85
C VAL A 69 2.54 2.54 -8.57
N LYS A 70 1.58 2.10 -9.39
CA LYS A 70 1.03 0.75 -9.29
C LYS A 70 2.10 -0.29 -9.60
N CYS A 71 2.07 -1.41 -8.88
CA CYS A 71 2.79 -2.60 -9.30
C CYS A 71 2.31 -3.06 -10.68
N LYS A 72 3.21 -3.70 -11.43
CA LYS A 72 2.91 -4.31 -12.73
C LYS A 72 2.45 -5.75 -12.58
#